data_AF-A0A4Y2FFA0-F1
#
_entry.id   AF-A0A4Y2FFA0-F1
#
_cell.length_a   1.000
_cell.length_b   1.000
_cell.length_c   1.000
_cell.angle_alpha   90.00
_cell.angle_beta   90.00
_cell.angle_gamma   90.00
#
_symmetry.space_group_name_H-M   'P 1'
#
loop_
_entity.id
_entity.type
_entity.pdbx_description
1 polymer ?
#
loop_
_entity_poly.entity_id
_entity_poly.type
_entity_poly.pdbx_seq_one_letter_code
_entity_poly.pdbx_strand_id
1 'polypeptide(L)' 'MNVENVMVTGANRGIGLEFVRQLSRLSEPPKHIFATYRSPDSLKDLKEIEESSKKSKIILIKMGNY' A
#
# COMPACT_ATOMS: atom_id res chain seq x y z
N MET A 1 0.12 5.91 -17.10
CA MET A 1 0.89 6.79 -16.19
C MET A 1 2.08 5.96 -15.75
N ASN A 2 3.32 6.37 -16.04
CA ASN A 2 4.50 5.61 -15.65
C ASN A 2 5.04 6.17 -14.34
N VAL A 3 4.59 5.61 -13.21
CA VAL A 3 4.97 6.05 -11.86
C VAL A 3 5.75 4.93 -11.20
N GLU A 4 7.01 5.19 -10.88
CA GLU A 4 7.87 4.16 -10.29
C GLU A 4 7.60 3.96 -8.80
N ASN A 5 7.24 5.02 -8.08
CA ASN A 5 7.08 5.02 -6.62
C ASN A 5 5.82 5.79 -6.22
N VAL A 6 4.98 5.20 -5.37
CA VAL A 6 3.76 5.84 -4.86
C VAL A 6 3.69 5.73 -3.34
N MET A 7 3.32 6.82 -2.67
CA MET A 7 3.03 6.84 -1.24
C MET A 7 1.53 7.04 -1.02
N VAL A 8 0.91 6.19 -0.21
CA VAL A 8 -0.52 6.26 0.13
C VAL A 8 -0.67 6.55 1.62
N THR A 9 -1.20 7.73 1.93
CA THR A 9 -1.52 8.13 3.31
C THR A 9 -2.87 7.58 3.75
N GLY A 10 -2.99 7.06 4.98
CA GLY A 10 -4.23 6.44 5.45
C GLY A 10 -4.57 5.14 4.72
N ALA A 11 -3.55 4.36 4.37
CA ALA A 11 -3.67 3.19 3.50
C ALA A 11 -4.27 1.94 4.20
N ASN A 12 -4.42 1.97 5.52
CA ASN A 12 -4.88 0.82 6.29
C ASN A 12 -6.41 0.64 6.31
N ARG A 13 -7.18 1.48 5.60
CA ARG A 13 -8.65 1.40 5.51
C ARG A 13 -9.21 2.21 4.34
N GLY A 14 -10.49 1.96 4.03
CA GLY A 14 -11.28 2.77 3.10
C GLY A 14 -10.60 2.95 1.74
N ILE A 15 -10.65 4.17 1.20
CA ILE A 15 -10.13 4.48 -0.13
C ILE A 15 -8.61 4.31 -0.22
N GLY A 16 -7.87 4.62 0.86
CA GLY A 16 -6.42 4.42 0.87
C GLY A 16 -6.03 2.96 0.68
N LEU A 17 -6.76 2.04 1.33
CA LEU A 17 -6.55 0.60 1.17
C LEU A 17 -6.86 0.14 -0.26
N GLU A 18 -7.96 0.63 -0.83
CA GLU A 18 -8.34 0.28 -2.19
C GLU A 18 -7.36 0.84 -3.23
N PHE A 19 -6.79 2.03 -3.00
CA PHE A 19 -5.72 2.53 -3.86
C PHE A 19 -4.51 1.61 -3.87
N VAL A 20 -4.05 1.13 -2.71
CA VAL A 20 -2.94 0.16 -2.65
C VAL A 20 -3.28 -1.10 -3.45
N ARG A 21 -4.52 -1.61 -3.34
CA ARG A 21 -4.99 -2.79 -4.07
C ARG A 21 -5.05 -2.58 -5.57
N GLN A 22 -5.55 -1.45 -6.05
CA GLN A 22 -5.65 -1.18 -7.48
C GLN A 22 -4.29 -0.86 -8.10
N LEU A 23 -3.46 -0.09 -7.40
CA LEU A 23 -2.11 0.25 -7.84
C LEU A 23 -1.24 -1.00 -8.04
N SER A 24 -1.33 -1.99 -7.14
CA SER A 24 -0.58 -3.25 -7.27
C SER A 24 -1.09 -4.17 -8.38
N ARG A 25 -2.31 -3.92 -8.90
CA ARG A 25 -2.99 -4.72 -9.93
C ARG A 25 -2.97 -4.08 -11.32
N LEU A 26 -2.37 -2.90 -11.48
CA LEU A 26 -2.19 -2.29 -12.80
C LEU A 26 -1.41 -3.23 -13.73
N SER A 27 -1.63 -3.09 -15.04
CA SER A 27 -0.85 -3.81 -16.06
C SER A 27 0.65 -3.55 -15.88
N GLU A 28 0.98 -2.28 -15.66
CA GLU A 28 2.29 -1.73 -15.32
C GLU A 28 2.19 -1.05 -13.95
N PRO A 29 2.34 -1.81 -12.85
CA PRO A 29 2.18 -1.26 -11.51
C PRO A 29 3.47 -0.57 -11.04
N PRO A 30 3.37 0.37 -10.07
CA PRO A 30 4.56 0.99 -9.48
C PRO A 30 5.49 -0.05 -8.89
N LYS A 31 6.80 0.18 -8.99
CA LYS A 31 7.81 -0.71 -8.39
C LYS A 31 7.69 -0.74 -6.87
N HIS A 32 7.44 0.41 -6.26
CA HIS A 32 7.27 0.53 -4.81
C HIS A 32 5.95 1.24 -4.45
N ILE A 33 5.21 0.65 -3.52
CA ILE A 33 4.01 1.25 -2.92
C ILE A 33 4.24 1.38 -1.42
N PHE A 34 4.39 2.61 -0.94
CA PHE A 34 4.54 2.91 0.48
C PHE A 34 3.16 3.11 1.12
N ALA A 35 2.69 2.10 1.85
CA ALA A 35 1.38 2.09 2.49
C ALA A 35 1.51 2.50 3.97
N THR A 36 0.93 3.63 4.33
CA THR A 36 1.01 4.14 5.71
C THR A 36 -0.09 3.59 6.62
N TYR A 37 0.22 3.40 7.90
CA TYR A 37 -0.72 2.95 8.92
C TYR A 37 -0.41 3.60 10.29
N ARG A 38 -1.37 3.55 11.22
CA ARG A 38 -1.17 4.05 12.61
C ARG A 38 -1.10 2.92 13.63
N SER A 39 -2.07 2.00 13.61
CA SER A 39 -2.10 0.84 14.50
C SER A 39 -1.68 -0.45 13.78
N PRO A 40 -0.79 -1.27 14.36
CA PRO A 40 -0.48 -2.61 13.85
C PRO A 40 -1.70 -3.51 13.68
N ASP A 41 -2.75 -3.31 14.48
CA ASP A 41 -3.97 -4.14 14.45
C ASP A 41 -4.74 -4.01 13.13
N SER A 42 -4.47 -2.95 12.37
CA SER A 42 -5.10 -2.66 11.08
C SER A 42 -4.29 -3.12 9.87
N LEU A 43 -3.26 -3.94 10.07
CA LEU A 43 -2.35 -4.35 8.99
C LEU A 43 -2.80 -5.57 8.20
N LYS A 44 -3.81 -6.31 8.67
CA LYS A 44 -4.21 -7.59 8.06
C LYS A 44 -4.42 -7.46 6.54
N ASP A 45 -5.28 -6.53 6.12
CA ASP A 45 -5.61 -6.37 4.70
C ASP A 45 -4.42 -5.87 3.86
N LEU A 46 -3.57 -5.01 4.43
CA LEU A 46 -2.36 -4.53 3.73
C LEU A 46 -1.34 -5.66 3.52
N LYS A 47 -1.20 -6.56 4.50
CA LYS A 47 -0.33 -7.75 4.40
C LYS A 47 -0.87 -8.74 3.37
N GLU A 48 -2.18 -8.95 3.31
CA GLU A 48 -2.79 -9.79 2.26
C GLU A 48 -2.53 -9.21 0.86
N ILE A 49 -2.55 -7.88 0.70
CA ILE A 49 -2.20 -7.25 -0.59
C ILE A 49 -0.69 -7.39 -0.87
N GLU A 50 0.17 -7.26 0.14
CA GLU A 50 1.62 -7.45 0.01
C GLU A 50 1.94 -8.87 -0.46
N GLU A 51 1.38 -9.88 0.17
CA GLU A 51 1.59 -11.29 -0.16
C GLU A 51 1.05 -11.67 -1.55
N SER A 52 -0.04 -11.03 -2.00
CA SER A 52 -0.61 -11.26 -3.32
C SER A 52 0.07 -10.46 -4.44
N SER A 53 0.84 -9.43 -4.10
CA SER A 53 1.54 -8.58 -5.06
C SER A 53 2.81 -9.25 -5.58
N LYS A 54 2.86 -9.53 -6.89
CA LYS A 54 4.02 -10.14 -7.55
C LYS A 54 4.98 -9.14 -8.20
N LYS A 55 4.45 -7.99 -8.62
CA LYS A 55 5.18 -7.00 -9.42
C LYS A 55 5.60 -5.78 -8.60
N SER A 56 4.76 -5.35 -7.66
CA SER A 56 5.05 -4.24 -6.76
C SER A 56 5.57 -4.75 -5.42
N LYS A 57 6.57 -4.07 -4.87
CA LYS A 57 6.95 -4.23 -3.46
C LYS A 57 6.12 -3.26 -2.62
N ILE A 58 5.34 -3.79 -1.68
CA ILE A 58 4.56 -2.98 -0.74
C ILE A 58 5.41 -2.78 0.51
N ILE A 59 5.52 -1.53 0.97
CA ILE A 59 6.36 -1.14 2.10
C ILE A 59 5.46 -0.48 3.13
N LEU A 60 5.35 -1.09 4.31
CA LEU A 60 4.49 -0.60 5.38
C LEU A 60 5.21 0.45 6.23
N ILE A 61 4.64 1.65 6.32
CA ILE A 61 5.21 2.76 7.10
C ILE A 61 4.28 3.11 8.27
N LYS A 62 4.77 2.98 9.50
CA LYS A 62 4.03 3.45 10.68
C LYS A 62 4.14 4.96 10.79
N MET A 63 3.00 5.65 10.80
CA MET A 63 2.94 7.08 11.09
C MET A 63 3.09 7.31 12.60
N GLY A 64 3.90 8.29 12.97
CA GLY A 64 4.06 8.72 14.36
C GLY A 64 2.77 9.32 14.93
N ASN A 65 2.62 9.24 16.25
CA ASN A 65 1.65 10.04 16.98
C ASN A 65 2.25 11.44 17.17
N TYR A 66 1.50 12.49 16.84
CA TYR A 66 1.83 13.86 17.22
C TYR A 66 1.30 14.13 18.61
#